data_AF-A0A2V1BK18-F1
#
_entry.id   AF-A0A2V1BK18-F1
#
_cell.length_a   1.000
_cell.length_b   1.000
_cell.length_c   1.000
_cell.angle_alpha   90.00
_cell.angle_beta   90.00
_cell.angle_gamma   90.00
#
_symmetry.space_group_name_H-M   'P 1'
#
loop_
_entity.id
_entity.type
_entity.pdbx_description
1 polymer ?
#
loop_
_entity_poly.entity_id
_entity_poly.type
_entity_poly.pdbx_seq_one_letter_code
_entity_poly.pdbx_strand_id
1 'polypeptide(L)'
;MEDLPRYQPCYILRDNRIPCVMWCEDAIAHYGVPTVVFSLYLLVPNINQAAEALVQSGWHLEDTQMRPTWTPGIGPPPLPSKEPPPGPTTTILLPASEWNYTFPETSHQNLIPSLPALLDGLIDKLLDDPLTESDFFNHLAMLILYLYDYSPDAKRRSFAEELKYDHRQFHYDRSSGMSSGLPFFRHERKIRDALRNGTYQLCDCSADRNDEELFTAKVEARLRALNPSPFSADVYETEKNEDEEGEGEDTENSDNN
;
A
#
# COMPACT_ATOMS: atom_id res chain seq x y z
N MET A 1 -6.31 -11.86 -20.46
CA MET A 1 -5.21 -11.70 -19.50
C MET A 1 -4.17 -12.70 -19.97
N GLU A 2 -3.10 -12.23 -20.64
CA GLU A 2 -2.03 -13.10 -21.13
C GLU A 2 -1.42 -13.89 -19.95
N ASP A 3 -0.90 -15.08 -20.22
CA ASP A 3 -0.20 -15.93 -19.24
C ASP A 3 1.08 -15.23 -18.76
N LEU A 4 0.91 -14.27 -17.85
CA LEU A 4 2.00 -13.66 -17.12
C LEU A 4 2.63 -14.75 -16.24
N PRO A 5 3.94 -15.03 -16.37
CA PRO A 5 4.64 -15.99 -15.52
C PRO A 5 4.43 -15.69 -14.02
N ARG A 6 4.22 -14.42 -13.67
CA ARG A 6 3.87 -13.96 -12.32
C ARG A 6 2.62 -14.64 -11.74
N TYR A 7 1.61 -14.92 -12.54
CA TYR A 7 0.32 -15.47 -12.05
C TYR A 7 0.20 -16.98 -12.25
N GLN A 8 1.29 -17.65 -12.62
CA GLN A 8 1.33 -19.11 -12.73
C GLN A 8 0.83 -19.84 -11.46
N PRO A 9 1.16 -19.41 -10.22
CA PRO A 9 0.60 -20.01 -9.00
C PRO A 9 -0.94 -20.01 -8.99
N CYS A 10 -1.57 -18.92 -9.45
CA CYS A 10 -3.02 -18.80 -9.48
C CYS A 10 -3.65 -19.84 -10.42
N TYR A 11 -3.03 -20.09 -11.57
CA TYR A 11 -3.51 -21.09 -12.53
C TYR A 11 -3.33 -22.51 -12.00
N ILE A 12 -2.20 -22.81 -11.37
CA ILE A 12 -1.97 -24.12 -10.71
C ILE A 12 -3.03 -24.39 -9.64
N LEU A 13 -3.31 -23.40 -8.78
CA LEU A 13 -4.32 -23.55 -7.73
C LEU A 13 -5.72 -23.73 -8.32
N ARG A 14 -6.06 -22.97 -9.37
CA ARG A 14 -7.33 -23.11 -10.09
C ARG A 14 -7.50 -24.50 -10.70
N ASP A 15 -6.47 -25.05 -11.34
CA ASP A 15 -6.52 -26.37 -11.97
C ASP A 15 -6.67 -27.50 -10.93
N ASN A 16 -6.17 -27.27 -9.70
CA ASN A 16 -6.38 -28.13 -8.54
C ASN A 16 -7.70 -27.84 -7.78
N ARG A 17 -8.58 -26.99 -8.32
CA ARG A 17 -9.85 -26.55 -7.72
C ARG A 17 -9.70 -25.89 -6.36
N ILE A 18 -8.56 -25.28 -6.10
CA ILE A 18 -8.30 -24.48 -4.90
C ILE A 18 -8.60 -23.02 -5.25
N PRO A 19 -9.63 -22.39 -4.66
CA PRO A 19 -9.89 -20.99 -4.92
C PRO A 19 -8.76 -20.14 -4.33
N CYS A 20 -8.34 -19.12 -5.08
CA CYS A 20 -7.36 -18.15 -4.64
C CYS A 20 -7.70 -16.78 -5.21
N VAL A 21 -7.22 -15.74 -4.55
CA VAL A 21 -7.37 -14.36 -5.00
C VAL A 21 -6.09 -13.59 -4.70
N MET A 22 -5.65 -12.76 -5.63
CA MET A 22 -4.50 -11.87 -5.45
C MET A 22 -4.79 -10.86 -4.36
N TRP A 23 -3.76 -10.53 -3.60
CA TRP A 23 -3.83 -9.61 -2.47
C TRP A 23 -2.66 -8.62 -2.52
N CYS A 24 -2.68 -7.63 -1.62
CA CYS A 24 -1.64 -6.60 -1.48
C CYS A 24 -1.31 -5.88 -2.82
N GLU A 25 -0.04 -5.79 -3.20
CA GLU A 25 0.46 -4.93 -4.28
C GLU A 25 -0.15 -5.29 -5.64
N ASP A 26 -0.22 -6.56 -6.01
CA ASP A 26 -0.84 -6.99 -7.26
C ASP A 26 -2.33 -6.62 -7.32
N ALA A 27 -3.03 -6.73 -6.18
CA ALA A 27 -4.44 -6.38 -6.10
C ALA A 27 -4.66 -4.87 -6.23
N ILE A 28 -3.88 -4.04 -5.54
CA ILE A 28 -4.03 -2.57 -5.64
C ILE A 28 -3.52 -2.01 -6.98
N ALA A 29 -2.53 -2.66 -7.61
CA ALA A 29 -2.06 -2.32 -8.95
C ALA A 29 -3.19 -2.43 -9.98
N HIS A 30 -4.04 -3.46 -9.85
CA HIS A 30 -5.22 -3.62 -10.69
C HIS A 30 -6.18 -2.42 -10.60
N TYR A 31 -6.22 -1.74 -9.45
CA TYR A 31 -7.04 -0.55 -9.21
C TYR A 31 -6.32 0.77 -9.55
N GLY A 32 -5.24 0.71 -10.33
CA GLY A 32 -4.55 1.89 -10.86
C GLY A 32 -3.50 2.48 -9.93
N VAL A 33 -3.17 1.81 -8.82
CA VAL A 33 -2.07 2.24 -7.95
C VAL A 33 -0.73 1.97 -8.66
N PRO A 34 0.15 2.98 -8.83
CA PRO A 34 1.50 2.76 -9.33
C PRO A 34 2.36 2.17 -8.21
N THR A 35 2.38 0.84 -8.12
CA THR A 35 3.17 0.11 -7.12
C THR A 35 4.21 -0.79 -7.78
N VAL A 36 5.33 -0.98 -7.08
CA VAL A 36 6.32 -2.00 -7.44
C VAL A 36 5.89 -3.31 -6.78
N VAL A 37 5.80 -4.37 -7.56
CA VAL A 37 5.38 -5.69 -7.09
C VAL A 37 6.60 -6.55 -6.79
N PHE A 38 6.75 -6.99 -5.54
CA PHE A 38 7.87 -7.84 -5.12
C PHE A 38 7.43 -9.30 -5.06
N SER A 39 6.71 -9.67 -4.00
CA SER A 39 6.13 -11.01 -3.81
C SER A 39 4.70 -11.07 -4.34
N LEU A 40 4.24 -12.25 -4.76
CA LEU A 40 2.84 -12.47 -5.09
C LEU A 40 2.11 -12.94 -3.84
N TYR A 41 1.18 -12.13 -3.32
CA TYR A 41 0.36 -12.49 -2.18
C TYR A 41 -0.97 -13.09 -2.65
N LEU A 42 -1.30 -14.28 -2.14
CA LEU A 42 -2.54 -14.98 -2.48
C LEU A 42 -3.31 -15.31 -1.19
N LEU A 43 -4.56 -14.88 -1.12
CA LEU A 43 -5.48 -15.44 -0.13
C LEU A 43 -5.92 -16.82 -0.61
N VAL A 44 -5.91 -17.79 0.31
CA VAL A 44 -6.40 -19.16 0.08
C VAL A 44 -7.21 -19.65 1.29
N PRO A 45 -8.19 -20.56 1.12
CA PRO A 45 -8.93 -21.12 2.24
C PRO A 45 -8.07 -22.00 3.16
N ASN A 46 -7.12 -22.73 2.58
CA ASN A 46 -6.24 -23.65 3.30
C ASN A 46 -4.82 -23.56 2.74
N ILE A 47 -3.91 -23.01 3.54
CA ILE A 47 -2.50 -22.80 3.14
C ILE A 47 -1.81 -24.13 2.84
N ASN A 48 -2.01 -25.15 3.68
CA ASN A 48 -1.31 -26.43 3.54
C ASN A 48 -1.70 -27.12 2.23
N GLN A 49 -3.00 -27.12 1.90
CA GLN A 49 -3.50 -27.68 0.66
C GLN A 49 -2.97 -26.91 -0.57
N ALA A 50 -2.96 -25.57 -0.51
CA ALA A 50 -2.44 -24.73 -1.59
C ALA A 50 -0.93 -24.93 -1.78
N ALA A 51 -0.17 -24.98 -0.70
CA ALA A 51 1.26 -25.22 -0.72
C ALA A 51 1.59 -26.59 -1.31
N GLU A 52 0.86 -27.64 -0.92
CA GLU A 52 1.03 -28.99 -1.47
C GLU A 52 0.81 -29.01 -2.99
N ALA A 53 -0.26 -28.39 -3.49
CA ALA A 53 -0.54 -28.32 -4.92
C ALA A 53 0.55 -27.59 -5.72
N LEU A 54 1.10 -26.50 -5.15
CA LEU A 54 2.22 -25.78 -5.76
C LEU A 54 3.49 -26.64 -5.76
N VAL A 55 3.81 -27.32 -4.67
CA VAL A 55 4.99 -28.21 -4.57
C VAL A 55 4.90 -29.37 -5.56
N GLN A 56 3.73 -29.99 -5.70
CA GLN A 56 3.50 -31.04 -6.69
C GLN A 56 3.68 -30.54 -8.14
N SER A 57 3.55 -29.23 -8.36
CA SER A 57 3.74 -28.56 -9.65
C SER A 57 5.15 -27.98 -9.83
N GLY A 58 6.11 -28.36 -8.98
CA GLY A 58 7.52 -27.99 -9.11
C GLY A 58 7.94 -26.73 -8.34
N TRP A 59 7.08 -26.16 -7.48
CA TRP A 59 7.48 -25.07 -6.59
C TRP A 59 8.22 -25.60 -5.37
N HIS A 60 9.07 -24.76 -4.77
CA HIS A 60 9.80 -25.07 -3.55
C HIS A 60 9.32 -24.21 -2.40
N LEU A 61 9.22 -24.82 -1.20
CA LEU A 61 8.98 -24.06 0.02
C LEU A 61 10.27 -23.33 0.40
N GLU A 62 10.15 -22.05 0.72
CA GLU A 62 11.27 -21.26 1.19
C GLU A 62 11.63 -21.66 2.63
N ASP A 63 12.92 -21.96 2.87
CA ASP A 63 13.42 -22.18 4.23
C ASP A 63 13.58 -20.84 4.94
N THR A 64 12.67 -20.55 5.87
CA THR A 64 12.64 -19.31 6.65
C THR A 64 13.92 -19.01 7.44
N GLN A 65 14.87 -19.94 7.54
CA GLN A 65 16.18 -19.71 8.17
C GLN A 65 17.13 -18.82 7.33
N MET A 66 16.85 -18.59 6.05
CA MET A 66 17.69 -17.79 5.16
C MET A 66 17.02 -16.51 4.64
N ARG A 67 16.27 -15.79 5.48
CA ARG A 67 15.93 -14.40 5.11
C ARG A 67 17.17 -13.52 5.29
N PRO A 68 17.76 -12.94 4.24
CA PRO A 68 18.64 -11.81 4.43
C PRO A 68 17.79 -10.70 5.05
N THR A 69 18.23 -10.19 6.20
CA THR A 69 17.67 -9.00 6.85
C THR A 69 17.73 -7.86 5.84
N TRP A 70 16.61 -7.54 5.19
CA TRP A 70 16.57 -6.42 4.26
C TRP A 70 16.64 -5.13 5.06
N THR A 71 17.74 -4.40 4.92
CA THR A 71 17.90 -3.04 5.41
C THR A 71 17.59 -2.07 4.26
N PRO A 72 16.54 -1.23 4.36
CA PRO A 72 16.37 -0.12 3.43
C PRO A 72 17.49 0.90 3.66
N GLY A 73 18.35 1.11 2.66
CA GLY A 73 19.47 2.03 2.76
C GLY A 73 19.88 2.62 1.42
N ILE A 74 19.53 3.89 1.25
CA ILE A 74 20.24 4.91 0.45
C ILE A 74 20.14 4.74 -1.08
N GLY A 75 19.05 5.27 -1.65
CA GLY A 75 18.96 5.60 -3.06
C GLY A 75 17.54 5.98 -3.47
N PRO A 76 17.35 6.90 -4.44
CA PRO A 76 16.03 7.09 -5.04
C PRO A 76 15.54 5.75 -5.61
N PRO A 77 14.23 5.45 -5.52
CA PRO A 77 13.70 4.20 -6.03
C PRO A 77 14.04 4.06 -7.52
N PRO A 78 14.47 2.87 -7.98
CA PRO A 78 14.71 2.66 -9.40
C PRO A 78 13.43 2.99 -10.18
N LEU A 79 13.59 3.69 -11.31
CA LEU A 79 12.50 3.99 -12.23
C LEU A 79 11.72 2.71 -12.53
N PRO A 80 10.37 2.75 -12.56
CA PRO A 80 9.56 1.57 -12.87
C PRO A 80 10.00 1.01 -14.22
N SER A 81 10.51 -0.23 -14.20
CA SER A 81 10.89 -0.95 -15.42
C SER A 81 9.68 -1.05 -16.35
N LYS A 82 9.89 -0.77 -17.63
CA LYS A 82 8.86 -0.98 -18.68
C LYS A 82 8.65 -2.47 -18.99
N GLU A 83 9.54 -3.33 -18.51
CA GLU A 83 9.43 -4.77 -18.66
C GLU A 83 8.79 -5.36 -17.41
N PRO A 84 7.76 -6.24 -17.54
CA PRO A 84 7.20 -6.93 -16.40
C PRO A 84 8.33 -7.71 -15.68
N PRO A 85 8.39 -7.65 -14.34
CA PRO A 85 9.45 -8.32 -13.60
C PRO A 85 9.50 -9.83 -13.93
N PRO A 86 10.69 -10.43 -13.97
CA PRO A 86 10.85 -11.85 -14.30
C PRO A 86 10.17 -12.72 -13.23
N GLY A 87 8.95 -13.19 -13.50
CA GLY A 87 8.18 -14.04 -12.58
C GLY A 87 7.95 -13.42 -11.19
N PRO A 88 7.26 -14.11 -10.29
CA PRO A 88 7.27 -13.73 -8.89
C PRO A 88 8.53 -14.30 -8.23
N THR A 89 9.29 -13.49 -7.49
CA THR A 89 10.45 -14.00 -6.73
C THR A 89 10.01 -14.99 -5.64
N THR A 90 8.85 -14.74 -5.03
CA THR A 90 8.24 -15.57 -3.99
C THR A 90 6.71 -15.50 -4.08
N THR A 91 6.02 -16.63 -3.86
CA THR A 91 4.56 -16.67 -3.66
C THR A 91 4.26 -16.83 -2.18
N ILE A 92 3.52 -15.88 -1.61
CA ILE A 92 3.14 -15.87 -0.20
C ILE A 92 1.67 -16.25 -0.09
N LEU A 93 1.41 -17.38 0.58
CA LEU A 93 0.06 -17.85 0.85
C LEU A 93 -0.42 -17.28 2.18
N LEU A 94 -1.58 -16.63 2.15
CA LEU A 94 -2.24 -16.04 3.30
C LEU A 94 -3.57 -16.76 3.55
N PRO A 95 -3.92 -17.05 4.82
CA PRO A 95 -5.19 -17.68 5.12
C PRO A 95 -6.33 -16.65 4.99
N ALA A 96 -7.28 -16.88 4.09
CA ALA A 96 -8.38 -15.95 3.82
C ALA A 96 -9.21 -15.60 5.08
N SER A 97 -9.29 -16.55 6.03
CA SER A 97 -9.96 -16.36 7.32
C SER A 97 -9.34 -15.25 8.17
N GLU A 98 -8.03 -15.03 8.09
CA GLU A 98 -7.37 -13.95 8.84
C GLU A 98 -7.58 -12.56 8.24
N TRP A 99 -8.16 -12.49 7.04
CA TRP A 99 -8.47 -11.27 6.32
C TRP A 99 -9.98 -11.03 6.23
N ASN A 100 -10.78 -11.83 6.93
CA ASN A 100 -12.25 -11.83 6.87
C ASN A 100 -12.78 -11.90 5.43
N TYR A 101 -12.05 -12.55 4.53
CA TYR A 101 -12.39 -12.64 3.11
C TYR A 101 -13.16 -13.94 2.85
N THR A 102 -14.33 -13.81 2.21
CA THR A 102 -15.15 -14.94 1.78
C THR A 102 -15.08 -15.07 0.26
N PHE A 103 -14.71 -16.25 -0.23
CA PHE A 103 -14.70 -16.53 -1.65
C PHE A 103 -16.13 -16.62 -2.19
N PRO A 104 -16.49 -15.84 -3.23
CA PRO A 104 -17.75 -16.03 -3.94
C PRO A 104 -17.83 -17.45 -4.53
N GLU A 105 -19.03 -18.00 -4.71
CA GLU A 105 -19.19 -19.33 -5.34
C GLU A 105 -18.59 -19.41 -6.76
N THR A 106 -18.45 -18.27 -7.43
CA THR A 106 -17.82 -18.13 -8.75
C THR A 106 -16.32 -17.83 -8.69
N SER A 107 -15.68 -17.88 -7.51
CA SER A 107 -14.31 -17.41 -7.29
C SER A 107 -13.23 -18.11 -8.12
N HIS A 108 -13.54 -19.27 -8.71
CA HIS A 108 -12.61 -19.99 -9.58
C HIS A 108 -12.24 -19.21 -10.86
N GLN A 109 -12.95 -18.12 -11.19
CA GLN A 109 -12.73 -17.32 -12.39
C GLN A 109 -12.09 -15.95 -12.11
N ASN A 110 -12.29 -15.39 -10.92
CA ASN A 110 -11.86 -14.03 -10.59
C ASN A 110 -10.65 -14.05 -9.66
N LEU A 111 -9.47 -13.78 -10.21
CA LEU A 111 -8.22 -13.69 -9.45
C LEU A 111 -8.04 -12.36 -8.72
N ILE A 112 -8.88 -11.36 -9.00
CA ILE A 112 -8.81 -10.04 -8.37
C ILE A 112 -10.04 -9.88 -7.46
N PRO A 113 -9.85 -9.47 -6.19
CA PRO A 113 -10.97 -9.22 -5.29
C PRO A 113 -11.66 -7.92 -5.70
N SER A 114 -12.96 -7.76 -5.42
CA SER A 114 -13.60 -6.46 -5.61
C SER A 114 -12.94 -5.39 -4.73
N LEU A 115 -12.94 -4.13 -5.18
CA LEU A 115 -12.32 -3.04 -4.42
C LEU A 115 -12.87 -2.91 -2.99
N PRO A 116 -14.20 -3.01 -2.75
CA PRO A 116 -14.73 -3.00 -1.40
C PRO A 116 -14.21 -4.16 -0.55
N ALA A 117 -14.18 -5.39 -1.09
CA ALA A 117 -13.71 -6.55 -0.35
C ALA A 117 -12.22 -6.47 -0.01
N LEU A 118 -11.41 -5.93 -0.94
CA LEU A 118 -10.00 -5.65 -0.71
C LEU A 118 -9.81 -4.64 0.42
N LEU A 119 -10.49 -3.49 0.31
CA LEU A 119 -10.34 -2.41 1.28
C LEU A 119 -10.86 -2.82 2.67
N ASP A 120 -12.00 -3.52 2.74
CA ASP A 120 -12.53 -4.04 4.00
C ASP A 120 -11.54 -4.99 4.69
N GLY A 121 -10.93 -5.91 3.93
CA GLY A 121 -9.95 -6.84 4.48
C GLY A 121 -8.67 -6.14 4.96
N LEU A 122 -8.18 -5.14 4.23
CA LEU A 122 -7.04 -4.33 4.63
C LEU A 122 -7.34 -3.51 5.90
N ILE A 123 -8.50 -2.83 5.96
CA ILE A 123 -8.93 -2.05 7.12
C ILE A 123 -9.12 -2.93 8.35
N ASP A 124 -9.80 -4.08 8.22
CA ASP A 124 -9.96 -5.02 9.32
C ASP A 124 -8.60 -5.45 9.88
N LYS A 125 -7.68 -5.89 9.00
CA LYS A 125 -6.35 -6.34 9.44
C LYS A 125 -5.58 -5.21 10.12
N LEU A 126 -5.57 -4.01 9.55
CA LEU A 126 -4.90 -2.85 10.14
C LEU A 126 -5.47 -2.47 11.52
N LEU A 127 -6.80 -2.51 11.66
CA LEU A 127 -7.49 -2.10 12.88
C LEU A 127 -7.59 -3.23 13.92
N ASP A 128 -7.33 -4.48 13.58
CA ASP A 128 -7.25 -5.60 14.54
C ASP A 128 -5.81 -5.86 15.03
N ASP A 129 -4.79 -5.60 14.20
CA ASP A 129 -3.39 -5.81 14.57
C ASP A 129 -2.97 -4.92 15.75
N PRO A 130 -2.10 -5.35 16.67
CA PRO A 130 -1.54 -4.43 17.66
C PRO A 130 -0.94 -3.21 16.95
N LEU A 131 -1.36 -1.98 17.29
CA LEU A 131 -0.83 -0.72 16.72
C LEU A 131 0.62 -0.45 17.19
N THR A 132 1.47 -1.42 16.92
CA THR A 132 2.91 -1.39 16.98
C THR A 132 3.35 -0.82 15.64
N GLU A 133 4.27 0.15 15.65
CA GLU A 133 4.86 0.74 14.45
C GLU A 133 5.76 -0.29 13.74
N SER A 134 5.19 -1.44 13.40
CA SER A 134 5.86 -2.54 12.71
C SER A 134 5.87 -2.27 11.21
N ASP A 135 6.83 -2.85 10.52
CA ASP A 135 6.90 -2.77 9.06
C ASP A 135 5.62 -3.29 8.40
N PHE A 136 4.98 -4.32 9.01
CA PHE A 136 3.70 -4.85 8.55
C PHE A 136 2.57 -3.83 8.68
N PHE A 137 2.45 -3.17 9.83
CA PHE A 137 1.46 -2.12 10.04
C PHE A 137 1.63 -0.97 9.04
N ASN A 138 2.85 -0.47 8.89
CA ASN A 138 3.18 0.59 7.94
C ASN A 138 2.86 0.17 6.50
N HIS A 139 3.17 -1.07 6.14
CA HIS A 139 2.86 -1.61 4.83
C HIS A 139 1.34 -1.62 4.55
N LEU A 140 0.52 -2.14 5.47
CA LEU A 140 -0.94 -2.13 5.32
C LEU A 140 -1.51 -0.72 5.22
N ALA A 141 -1.06 0.19 6.09
CA ALA A 141 -1.46 1.59 6.05
C ALA A 141 -1.15 2.20 4.67
N MET A 142 0.06 1.98 4.15
CA MET A 142 0.46 2.45 2.83
C MET A 142 -0.42 1.91 1.70
N LEU A 143 -0.74 0.61 1.68
CA LEU A 143 -1.62 0.02 0.67
C LEU A 143 -3.00 0.69 0.67
N ILE A 144 -3.57 0.95 1.86
CA ILE A 144 -4.86 1.64 2.00
C ILE A 144 -4.77 3.07 1.49
N LEU A 145 -3.73 3.82 1.87
CA LEU A 145 -3.58 5.21 1.45
C LEU A 145 -3.41 5.36 -0.04
N TYR A 146 -2.64 4.47 -0.66
CA TYR A 146 -2.51 4.45 -2.10
C TYR A 146 -3.82 4.14 -2.81
N LEU A 147 -4.66 3.24 -2.28
CA LEU A 147 -6.00 3.04 -2.84
C LEU A 147 -6.80 4.35 -2.81
N TYR A 148 -6.80 5.08 -1.69
CA TYR A 148 -7.48 6.37 -1.59
C TYR A 148 -6.89 7.45 -2.50
N ASP A 149 -5.57 7.46 -2.71
CA ASP A 149 -4.89 8.49 -3.48
C ASP A 149 -4.95 8.25 -5.00
N TYR A 150 -5.05 7.00 -5.44
CA TYR A 150 -4.99 6.65 -6.86
C TYR A 150 -6.30 6.10 -7.44
N SER A 151 -7.09 5.34 -6.69
CA SER A 151 -8.34 4.77 -7.21
C SER A 151 -9.47 5.82 -7.23
N PRO A 152 -10.04 6.16 -8.41
CA PRO A 152 -11.16 7.11 -8.47
C PRO A 152 -12.39 6.62 -7.72
N ASP A 153 -12.62 5.31 -7.70
CA ASP A 153 -13.77 4.71 -7.00
C ASP A 153 -13.65 4.87 -5.49
N ALA A 154 -12.47 4.64 -4.93
CA ALA A 154 -12.22 4.82 -3.49
C ALA A 154 -12.35 6.27 -3.01
N LYS A 155 -12.36 7.25 -3.93
CA LYS A 155 -12.56 8.68 -3.63
C LYS A 155 -14.03 9.10 -3.63
N ARG A 156 -14.92 8.29 -4.20
CA ARG A 156 -16.36 8.63 -4.26
C ARG A 156 -16.95 8.48 -2.87
N ARG A 157 -17.64 9.50 -2.38
CA ARG A 157 -18.33 9.43 -1.08
C ARG A 157 -19.33 8.26 -0.98
N SER A 158 -20.01 7.92 -2.08
CA SER A 158 -20.96 6.80 -2.15
C SER A 158 -20.28 5.43 -1.99
N PHE A 159 -18.96 5.34 -2.19
CA PHE A 159 -18.22 4.09 -2.06
C PHE A 159 -18.31 3.51 -0.64
N ALA A 160 -18.51 4.36 0.38
CA ALA A 160 -18.79 3.90 1.74
C ALA A 160 -19.98 2.91 1.81
N GLU A 161 -20.99 3.04 0.95
CA GLU A 161 -22.16 2.15 0.97
C GLU A 161 -21.81 0.72 0.55
N GLU A 162 -20.71 0.54 -0.18
CA GLU A 162 -20.20 -0.74 -0.65
C GLU A 162 -19.33 -1.45 0.41
N LEU A 163 -18.87 -0.71 1.43
CA LEU A 163 -18.05 -1.23 2.54
C LEU A 163 -18.90 -1.79 3.68
N LYS A 164 -18.26 -2.63 4.52
CA LYS A 164 -18.83 -3.03 5.81
C LYS A 164 -19.25 -1.81 6.62
N TYR A 165 -20.38 -1.93 7.32
CA TYR A 165 -21.01 -0.82 8.04
C TYR A 165 -20.06 -0.09 9.00
N ASP A 166 -19.24 -0.85 9.73
CA ASP A 166 -18.27 -0.39 10.70
C ASP A 166 -16.98 0.19 10.08
N HIS A 167 -16.76 0.03 8.77
CA HIS A 167 -15.67 0.65 8.02
C HIS A 167 -16.07 1.93 7.30
N ARG A 168 -17.38 2.23 7.22
CA ARG A 168 -17.87 3.43 6.52
C ARG A 168 -17.36 4.71 7.15
N GLN A 169 -17.22 4.72 8.47
CA GLN A 169 -16.73 5.89 9.19
C GLN A 169 -15.26 6.18 8.85
N PHE A 170 -14.41 5.15 8.74
CA PHE A 170 -13.04 5.28 8.23
C PHE A 170 -13.00 5.98 6.87
N HIS A 171 -13.91 5.60 5.95
CA HIS A 171 -14.01 6.23 4.64
C HIS A 171 -14.45 7.71 4.73
N TYR A 172 -15.46 8.01 5.55
CA TYR A 172 -15.91 9.39 5.75
C TYR A 172 -14.82 10.26 6.37
N ASP A 173 -14.11 9.75 7.37
CA ASP A 173 -13.06 10.46 8.08
C ASP A 173 -11.84 10.70 7.20
N ARG A 174 -11.41 9.69 6.43
CA ARG A 174 -10.38 9.87 5.40
C ARG A 174 -10.78 10.92 4.36
N SER A 175 -12.04 10.91 3.94
CA SER A 175 -12.60 11.86 2.96
C SER A 175 -12.80 13.27 3.54
N SER A 176 -12.91 13.39 4.86
CA SER A 176 -13.06 14.67 5.56
C SER A 176 -11.77 15.49 5.64
N GLY A 177 -10.64 14.85 5.31
CA GLY A 177 -9.30 15.43 5.31
C GLY A 177 -8.45 15.06 6.53
N MET A 178 -8.81 14.01 7.29
CA MET A 178 -7.97 13.55 8.39
C MET A 178 -6.61 13.02 7.89
N SER A 179 -5.56 13.42 8.60
CA SER A 179 -4.18 13.00 8.35
C SER A 179 -3.98 11.54 8.74
N SER A 180 -3.55 10.71 7.81
CA SER A 180 -3.48 9.27 7.98
C SER A 180 -2.21 8.78 8.69
N GLY A 181 -2.04 9.18 9.94
CA GLY A 181 -0.97 8.72 10.83
C GLY A 181 -1.48 7.80 11.95
N LEU A 182 -0.58 7.43 12.86
CA LEU A 182 -0.92 6.61 14.02
C LEU A 182 -2.08 7.18 14.87
N PRO A 183 -2.22 8.51 15.10
CA PRO A 183 -3.38 9.08 15.78
C PRO A 183 -4.70 8.74 15.08
N PHE A 184 -4.74 8.83 13.75
CA PHE A 184 -5.91 8.49 12.95
C PHE A 184 -6.26 7.01 13.11
N PHE A 185 -5.32 6.08 12.96
CA PHE A 185 -5.64 4.65 13.11
C PHE A 185 -6.10 4.26 14.53
N ARG A 186 -5.57 4.93 15.57
CA ARG A 186 -6.05 4.77 16.96
C ARG A 186 -7.48 5.28 17.12
N HIS A 187 -7.79 6.42 16.49
CA HIS A 187 -9.12 7.00 16.48
C HIS A 187 -10.11 6.08 15.75
N GLU A 188 -9.79 5.66 14.54
CA GLU A 188 -10.64 4.78 13.72
C GLU A 188 -10.92 3.43 14.40
N ARG A 189 -9.94 2.85 15.10
CA ARG A 189 -10.18 1.64 15.91
C ARG A 189 -11.27 1.86 16.95
N LYS A 190 -11.18 2.95 17.72
CA LYS A 190 -12.16 3.27 18.77
C LYS A 190 -13.55 3.48 18.16
N ILE A 191 -13.62 4.18 17.03
CA ILE A 191 -14.87 4.48 16.34
C ILE A 191 -15.51 3.20 15.77
N ARG A 192 -14.73 2.35 15.10
CA ARG A 192 -15.18 1.04 14.62
C ARG A 192 -15.71 0.18 15.75
N ASP A 193 -14.98 0.10 16.86
CA ASP A 193 -15.40 -0.69 18.03
C ASP A 193 -16.68 -0.11 18.66
N ALA A 194 -16.84 1.21 18.69
CA ALA A 194 -18.06 1.87 19.16
C ALA A 194 -19.26 1.64 18.21
N LEU A 195 -19.03 1.61 16.89
CA LEU A 195 -20.05 1.24 15.89
C LEU A 195 -20.49 -0.22 16.08
N ARG A 196 -19.54 -1.15 16.25
CA ARG A 196 -19.82 -2.57 16.53
C ARG A 196 -20.64 -2.75 17.81
N ASN A 197 -20.36 -1.95 18.83
CA ASN A 197 -21.08 -1.97 20.12
C ASN A 197 -22.40 -1.19 20.11
N GLY A 198 -22.74 -0.50 19.01
CA GLY A 198 -23.95 0.33 18.92
C GLY A 198 -23.92 1.60 19.78
N THR A 199 -22.74 2.00 20.27
CA THR A 199 -22.55 3.24 21.07
C THR A 199 -22.17 4.44 20.21
N TYR A 200 -22.10 4.26 18.90
CA TYR A 200 -21.78 5.30 17.93
C TYR A 200 -22.68 5.17 16.69
N GLN A 201 -22.90 6.29 15.98
CA GLN A 201 -23.64 6.34 14.72
C GLN A 201 -22.78 7.00 13.66
N LEU A 202 -22.92 6.54 12.41
CA LEU A 202 -22.22 7.13 11.27
C LEU A 202 -22.50 8.63 11.18
N CYS A 203 -21.47 9.39 10.88
CA CYS A 203 -21.54 10.83 10.68
C CYS A 203 -20.53 11.28 9.61
N ASP A 204 -20.65 12.53 9.18
CA ASP A 204 -19.80 13.08 8.12
C ASP A 204 -18.32 13.18 8.48
N CYS A 205 -18.01 13.31 9.76
CA CYS A 205 -16.67 13.44 10.31
C CYS A 205 -16.75 13.17 11.82
N SER A 206 -16.01 12.19 12.31
CA SER A 206 -16.11 11.69 13.69
C SER A 206 -15.25 12.46 14.70
N ALA A 207 -14.42 13.41 14.23
CA ALA A 207 -13.59 14.28 15.06
C ALA A 207 -13.83 15.77 14.81
N ASP A 208 -13.44 16.60 15.77
CA ASP A 208 -13.44 18.06 15.63
C ASP A 208 -12.38 18.48 14.59
N ARG A 209 -12.74 19.37 13.66
CA ARG A 209 -11.82 19.90 12.64
C ARG A 209 -10.66 20.73 13.23
N ASN A 210 -10.71 21.06 14.52
CA ASN A 210 -9.64 21.71 15.25
C ASN A 210 -8.72 20.72 15.99
N ASP A 211 -8.97 19.42 15.90
CA ASP A 211 -8.06 18.40 16.43
C ASP A 211 -6.76 18.42 15.60
N GLU A 212 -5.72 19.06 16.15
CA GLU A 212 -4.42 19.21 15.50
C GLU A 212 -3.68 17.86 15.33
N GLU A 213 -4.04 16.80 16.06
CA GLU A 213 -3.46 15.45 15.89
C GLU A 213 -4.07 14.71 14.69
N LEU A 214 -5.36 14.93 14.43
CA LEU A 214 -6.08 14.32 13.32
C LEU A 214 -6.11 15.18 12.05
N PHE A 215 -5.88 16.49 12.15
CA PHE A 215 -5.86 17.43 11.01
C PHE A 215 -4.54 18.20 10.92
N THR A 216 -3.44 17.48 10.68
CA THR A 216 -2.07 18.04 10.71
C THR A 216 -1.80 19.05 9.60
N ALA A 217 -2.51 18.99 8.46
CA ALA A 217 -2.26 19.88 7.32
C ALA A 217 -2.32 21.37 7.69
N LYS A 218 -3.23 21.74 8.61
CA LYS A 218 -3.34 23.13 9.11
C LYS A 218 -2.15 23.52 9.97
N VAL A 219 -1.65 22.59 10.79
CA VAL A 219 -0.46 22.78 11.62
C VAL A 219 0.78 22.90 10.73
N GLU A 220 0.93 22.02 9.75
CA GLU A 220 2.02 22.04 8.77
C GLU A 220 2.04 23.35 7.97
N ALA A 221 0.88 23.84 7.52
CA ALA A 221 0.77 25.12 6.85
C ALA A 221 1.19 26.29 7.78
N ARG A 222 0.78 26.28 9.05
CA ARG A 222 1.21 27.26 10.05
C ARG A 222 2.73 27.22 10.28
N LEU A 223 3.31 26.03 10.40
CA LEU A 223 4.75 25.84 10.59
C LEU A 223 5.55 26.29 9.36
N ARG A 224 5.09 25.97 8.14
CA ARG A 224 5.70 26.45 6.89
C ARG A 224 5.64 27.98 6.75
N ALA A 225 4.56 28.61 7.22
CA ALA A 225 4.44 30.06 7.22
C ALA A 225 5.36 30.74 8.25
N LEU A 226 5.63 30.09 9.38
CA LEU A 226 6.53 30.59 10.43
C LEU A 226 8.01 30.39 10.11
N ASN A 227 8.34 29.34 9.34
CA ASN A 227 9.69 29.04 8.88
C ASN A 227 9.74 29.08 7.34
N PRO A 228 9.71 30.27 6.71
CA PRO A 228 9.97 30.38 5.29
C PRO A 228 11.32 29.74 4.96
N SER A 229 11.37 28.95 3.88
CA SER A 229 12.57 28.24 3.44
C SER A 229 13.80 29.17 3.45
N PRO A 230 14.93 28.76 4.07
CA PRO A 230 16.18 29.53 3.96
C PRO A 230 16.75 29.51 2.54
N PHE A 231 16.29 28.58 1.70
CA PHE A 231 16.63 28.51 0.29
C PHE A 231 15.56 29.23 -0.52
N SER A 232 15.88 30.44 -1.00
CA SER A 232 15.14 31.06 -2.10
C SER A 232 15.59 30.44 -3.41
N ALA A 233 14.72 30.47 -4.43
CA ALA A 233 15.09 30.07 -5.79
C ALA A 233 16.33 30.85 -6.27
N ASP A 234 16.48 32.09 -5.83
CA ASP A 234 17.62 32.95 -6.15
C ASP A 234 18.94 32.42 -5.57
N VAL A 235 18.93 31.85 -4.35
CA VAL A 235 20.13 31.22 -3.75
C VAL A 235 20.56 29.98 -4.54
N TYR A 236 19.59 29.16 -4.96
CA TYR A 236 19.87 27.95 -5.75
C TYR A 236 20.41 28.27 -7.15
N GLU A 237 19.85 29.28 -7.83
CA GLU A 237 20.35 29.74 -9.13
C GLU A 237 21.73 30.40 -8.99
N THR A 238 22.02 31.08 -7.87
CA THR A 238 23.35 31.68 -7.63
C THR A 238 24.42 30.61 -7.41
N GLU A 239 24.16 29.61 -6.55
CA GLU A 239 25.09 28.50 -6.30
C GLU A 239 25.34 27.66 -7.56
N LYS A 240 24.30 27.42 -8.37
CA LYS A 240 24.44 26.70 -9.65
C LYS A 240 25.31 27.45 -10.67
N ASN A 241 25.19 28.78 -10.73
CA ASN A 241 26.01 29.59 -11.63
C ASN A 241 27.48 29.68 -11.17
N GLU A 242 27.74 29.65 -9.86
CA GLU A 242 29.10 29.62 -9.32
C GLU A 242 29.82 28.28 -9.61
N ASP A 243 29.10 27.17 -9.61
CA ASP A 243 29.64 25.85 -9.99
C ASP A 243 29.90 25.73 -11.51
N GLU A 244 29.09 26.38 -12.35
CA GLU A 244 29.26 26.37 -13.82
C GLU A 244 30.38 27.31 -14.31
N GLU A 245 30.74 28.36 -13.56
CA GLU A 245 31.87 29.25 -13.88
C GLU A 245 33.24 28.72 -13.43
N GLY A 246 33.28 27.74 -12.50
CA GLY A 246 34.52 27.15 -11.98
C GLY A 246 35.18 26.07 -12.85
N GLU A 247 34.47 25.48 -13.81
CA GLU A 247 34.99 24.40 -14.67
C GLU A 247 35.53 24.88 -16.04
N GLY A 248 35.56 26.20 -16.28
CA GLY A 248 35.93 26.81 -17.58
C GLY A 248 37.39 27.25 -17.75
N GLU A 249 38.20 27.35 -16.69
CA GLU A 249 39.59 27.83 -16.76
C GLU A 249 40.59 26.73 -16.37
N ASP A 250 40.78 25.71 -17.20
CA ASP A 250 41.98 24.86 -17.15
C ASP A 250 42.18 24.02 -18.43
N THR A 251 42.01 24.62 -19.62
CA THR A 251 42.50 24.01 -20.87
C THR A 251 43.03 25.05 -21.86
N GLU A 252 44.13 25.73 -21.52
CA GLU A 252 45.00 26.32 -22.55
C GLU A 252 46.38 26.67 -21.97
N ASN A 253 47.32 25.71 -22.00
CA ASN A 253 48.74 25.98 -22.25
C ASN A 253 49.58 24.69 -22.30
N SER A 254 49.72 24.08 -23.48
CA SER A 254 50.95 23.38 -23.83
C SER A 254 51.05 23.20 -25.35
N ASP A 255 51.37 24.28 -26.04
CA ASP A 255 52.07 24.24 -27.32
C ASP A 255 53.01 25.45 -27.36
N ASN A 256 54.25 25.25 -26.89
CA ASN A 256 55.44 25.87 -27.46
C ASN A 256 56.71 25.32 -26.81
N ASN A 257 57.50 24.66 -27.69
CA ASN A 257 58.96 24.45 -27.69
C ASN A 257 59.48 23.06 -27.28
#